data_AF-A0A5Q2MYA3-F1
#
_entry.id   AF-A0A5Q2MYA3-F1
#
_cell.length_a   1.000
_cell.length_b   1.000
_cell.length_c   1.000
_cell.angle_alpha   90.00
_cell.angle_beta   90.00
_cell.angle_gamma   90.00
#
_symmetry.space_group_name_H-M   'P 1'
#
loop_
_entity.id
_entity.type
_entity.pdbx_description
1 polymer ?
#
loop_
_entity_poly.entity_id
_entity_poly.type
_entity_poly.pdbx_seq_one_letter_code
_entity_poly.pdbx_strand_id
1 'polypeptide(L)'
;MDFPSKAKSYVIDFQENRCYYCERVLDGSSSKSQPRADHFIPWVFVKTSTLENLIYACNDCNGTKLHRLPKLVYFNKLLQRNASNGDFILSYPEQIPNWTERVERWVKNYHQASEQLSTGWGP
;
A
#
# COMPACT_ATOMS: atom_id res chain seq x y z
N MET A 1 -9.62 -14.51 -3.55
CA MET A 1 -8.83 -14.43 -2.31
C MET A 1 -9.11 -13.07 -1.72
N ASP A 2 -10.08 -13.05 -0.82
CA ASP A 2 -10.37 -11.90 0.01
C ASP A 2 -9.20 -11.69 0.97
N PHE A 3 -8.85 -10.42 1.22
CA PHE A 3 -7.89 -10.09 2.25
C PHE A 3 -8.27 -10.81 3.55
N PRO A 4 -7.31 -11.38 4.30
CA PRO A 4 -7.59 -11.85 5.66
C PRO A 4 -8.35 -10.76 6.40
N SER A 5 -9.39 -11.10 7.14
CA SER A 5 -10.25 -10.15 7.84
C SER A 5 -9.47 -9.16 8.73
N LYS A 6 -8.25 -9.55 9.14
CA LYS A 6 -7.32 -8.76 9.96
C LYS A 6 -6.29 -7.92 9.19
N ALA A 7 -6.17 -8.08 7.87
CA ALA A 7 -5.17 -7.35 7.07
C ALA A 7 -5.36 -5.82 7.18
N LYS A 8 -6.62 -5.37 7.26
CA LYS A 8 -6.96 -3.97 7.47
C LYS A 8 -6.35 -3.41 8.76
N SER A 9 -6.68 -4.00 9.91
CA SER A 9 -6.21 -3.49 11.20
C SER A 9 -4.69 -3.54 11.26
N TYR A 10 -4.09 -4.64 10.80
CA TYR A 10 -2.65 -4.78 10.83
C TYR A 10 -1.91 -3.72 10.01
N VAL A 11 -2.35 -3.44 8.78
CA VAL A 11 -1.73 -2.39 7.94
C VAL A 11 -1.92 -1.02 8.55
N ILE A 12 -3.09 -0.72 9.11
CA ILE A 12 -3.37 0.56 9.79
C ILE A 12 -2.49 0.72 11.03
N ASP A 13 -2.37 -0.32 11.85
CA ASP A 13 -1.58 -0.32 13.08
C ASP A 13 -0.09 -0.14 12.77
N PHE A 14 0.42 -0.86 11.76
CA PHE A 14 1.81 -0.69 11.31
C PHE A 14 2.07 0.71 10.72
N GLN A 15 1.06 1.33 10.12
CA GLN A 15 1.13 2.73 9.67
C GLN A 15 0.88 3.73 10.81
N GLU A 16 0.81 3.29 12.07
CA GLU A 16 0.55 4.13 13.24
C GLU A 16 -0.73 4.98 13.11
N ASN A 17 -1.74 4.41 12.46
CA ASN A 17 -2.99 5.10 12.12
C ASN A 17 -2.77 6.42 11.34
N ARG A 18 -1.76 6.46 10.47
CA ARG A 18 -1.46 7.61 9.59
C ARG A 18 -1.61 7.26 8.12
N CYS A 19 -1.99 8.28 7.34
CA CYS A 19 -2.04 8.20 5.89
C CYS A 19 -0.66 7.87 5.36
N TYR A 20 -0.57 6.80 4.56
CA TYR A 20 0.68 6.35 3.98
C TYR A 20 1.45 7.43 3.20
N TYR A 21 0.74 8.38 2.58
CA TYR A 21 1.32 9.40 1.70
C TYR A 21 1.59 10.74 2.38
N CYS A 22 0.65 11.24 3.20
CA CYS A 22 0.73 12.58 3.78
C CYS A 22 0.86 12.60 5.31
N GLU A 23 0.96 11.43 5.95
CA GLU A 23 1.15 11.25 7.40
C GLU A 23 0.04 11.83 8.30
N ARG A 24 -1.04 12.33 7.70
CA ARG A 24 -2.25 12.77 8.43
C ARG A 24 -2.82 11.60 9.22
N VAL A 25 -3.21 11.85 10.46
CA VAL A 25 -3.91 10.86 11.30
C VAL A 25 -5.23 10.44 10.63
N LEU A 26 -5.49 9.13 10.62
CA LEU A 26 -6.68 8.50 10.06
C LEU A 26 -7.71 8.25 11.16
N ASP A 27 -8.18 9.33 11.80
CA ASP A 27 -9.12 9.27 12.92
C ASP A 27 -10.60 9.21 12.49
N GLY A 28 -10.89 9.40 11.19
CA GLY A 28 -12.26 9.47 10.68
C GLY A 28 -13.08 10.65 11.21
N SER A 29 -12.45 11.63 11.86
CA SER A 29 -13.13 12.82 12.40
C SER A 29 -13.66 13.75 11.30
N SER A 30 -13.16 13.60 10.07
CA SER A 30 -13.62 14.33 8.89
C SER A 30 -13.61 13.45 7.64
N SER A 31 -14.35 13.86 6.60
CA SER A 31 -14.29 13.20 5.28
C SER A 31 -12.85 13.11 4.76
N LYS A 32 -12.01 14.13 5.05
CA LYS A 32 -10.61 14.20 4.65
C LYS A 32 -9.69 13.24 5.40
N SER A 33 -10.02 12.86 6.64
CA SER A 33 -9.24 11.93 7.47
C SER A 33 -9.79 10.50 7.47
N GLN A 34 -10.86 10.24 6.70
CA GLN A 34 -11.42 8.90 6.55
C GLN A 34 -10.35 7.93 6.01
N PRO A 35 -10.04 6.82 6.72
CA PRO A 35 -9.16 5.78 6.21
C PRO A 35 -9.75 5.10 4.98
N ARG A 36 -8.98 5.01 3.90
CA ARG A 36 -9.32 4.29 2.67
C ARG A 36 -8.23 3.26 2.36
N ALA A 37 -8.65 2.04 2.05
CA ALA A 37 -7.75 1.05 1.47
C ALA A 37 -7.35 1.52 0.06
N ASP A 38 -6.07 1.39 -0.29
CA ASP A 38 -5.55 1.75 -1.59
C ASP A 38 -4.59 0.67 -2.08
N HIS A 39 -4.57 0.48 -3.40
CA HIS A 39 -3.58 -0.33 -4.09
C HIS A 39 -2.45 0.58 -4.53
N PHE A 40 -1.25 0.39 -3.98
CA PHE A 40 -0.11 1.23 -4.31
C PHE A 40 0.13 1.26 -5.83
N ILE A 41 0.30 0.06 -6.42
CA ILE A 41 0.17 -0.15 -7.87
C ILE A 41 -1.33 -0.21 -8.20
N PRO A 42 -1.85 0.68 -9.04
CA PRO A 42 -3.29 0.79 -9.32
C PRO A 42 -3.93 -0.54 -9.72
N TRP A 43 -5.11 -0.83 -9.16
CA TRP A 43 -5.86 -2.06 -9.46
C TRP A 43 -6.13 -2.25 -10.96
N VAL A 44 -6.31 -1.15 -11.69
CA VAL A 44 -6.49 -1.18 -13.16
C VAL A 44 -5.32 -1.86 -13.89
N PHE A 45 -4.14 -1.95 -13.27
CA PHE A 45 -2.97 -2.64 -13.77
C PHE A 45 -2.84 -4.06 -13.20
N VAL A 46 -2.81 -4.21 -11.86
CA VAL A 46 -2.51 -5.52 -11.22
C VAL A 46 -3.68 -6.51 -11.20
N LYS A 47 -4.93 -6.02 -11.34
CA LYS A 47 -6.19 -6.78 -11.31
C LYS A 47 -6.35 -7.73 -10.12
N THR A 48 -5.53 -7.59 -9.09
CA THR A 48 -5.47 -8.48 -7.94
C THR A 48 -5.18 -7.66 -6.69
N SER A 49 -5.72 -8.13 -5.58
CA SER A 49 -5.61 -7.52 -4.26
C SER A 49 -4.64 -8.34 -3.42
N THR A 50 -3.51 -7.74 -3.05
CA THR A 50 -2.45 -8.44 -2.30
C THR A 50 -1.90 -7.56 -1.18
N LEU A 51 -1.37 -8.18 -0.12
CA LEU A 51 -0.93 -7.48 1.10
C LEU A 51 0.28 -6.58 0.82
N GLU A 52 1.25 -7.07 0.04
CA GLU A 52 2.43 -6.32 -0.36
C GLU A 52 2.09 -5.05 -1.18
N ASN A 53 0.90 -5.01 -1.79
CA ASN A 53 0.39 -3.86 -2.55
C ASN A 53 -0.65 -3.02 -1.78
N LEU A 54 -1.09 -3.45 -0.60
CA LEU A 54 -2.14 -2.79 0.20
C LEU A 54 -1.53 -1.74 1.11
N ILE A 55 -2.06 -0.52 1.08
CA ILE A 55 -1.80 0.55 2.07
C ILE A 55 -3.11 1.19 2.51
N TYR A 56 -3.05 2.00 3.57
CA TYR A 56 -4.15 2.89 3.95
C TYR A 56 -3.78 4.36 3.73
N ALA A 57 -4.65 5.07 3.03
CA ALA A 57 -4.51 6.51 2.75
C ALA A 57 -5.71 7.27 3.30
N CYS A 58 -5.55 8.57 3.51
CA CYS A 58 -6.67 9.45 3.76
C CYS A 58 -7.48 9.64 2.47
N ASN A 59 -8.76 10.01 2.60
CA ASN A 59 -9.66 10.17 1.45
C ASN A 59 -9.13 11.14 0.39
N ASP A 60 -8.48 12.24 0.79
CA ASP A 60 -7.92 13.24 -0.14
C ASP A 60 -6.80 12.63 -1.01
N CYS A 61 -5.85 11.93 -0.37
CA CYS A 61 -4.73 11.31 -1.08
C CYS A 61 -5.22 10.18 -2.00
N ASN A 62 -6.10 9.31 -1.50
CA ASN A 62 -6.65 8.22 -2.28
C ASN A 62 -7.44 8.75 -3.51
N GLY A 63 -8.27 9.78 -3.31
CA GLY A 63 -9.08 10.38 -4.38
C GLY A 63 -8.28 11.15 -5.43
N THR A 64 -7.10 11.66 -5.09
CA THR A 64 -6.23 12.40 -6.04
C THR A 64 -5.22 11.50 -6.75
N LYS A 65 -4.83 10.37 -6.15
CA LYS A 65 -3.95 9.37 -6.77
C LYS A 65 -4.61 8.71 -7.98
N LEU A 66 -5.87 8.31 -7.86
CA LEU A 66 -6.63 7.61 -8.91
C LEU A 66 -5.83 6.40 -9.46
N HIS A 67 -5.54 6.43 -10.77
CA HIS A 67 -4.78 5.39 -11.48
C HIS A 67 -3.31 5.75 -11.69
N ARG A 68 -2.78 6.76 -11.00
CA ARG A 68 -1.38 7.19 -11.11
C ARG A 68 -0.49 6.37 -10.18
N LEU A 69 0.76 6.21 -10.60
CA LEU A 69 1.79 5.59 -9.79
C LEU A 69 2.44 6.67 -8.89
N PRO A 70 2.57 6.42 -7.57
CA PRO A 70 3.21 7.37 -6.67
C PRO A 70 4.70 7.60 -7.00
N LYS A 71 5.26 8.73 -6.55
CA LYS A 71 6.70 9.03 -6.59
C LYS A 71 7.53 7.89 -5.99
N LEU A 72 8.75 7.72 -6.50
CA LEU A 72 9.69 6.67 -6.08
C LEU A 72 9.94 6.64 -4.57
N VAL A 73 9.90 7.80 -3.89
CA VAL A 73 10.04 7.86 -2.43
C VAL A 73 8.99 7.00 -1.71
N TYR A 74 7.75 6.99 -2.20
CA TYR A 74 6.70 6.15 -1.63
C TYR A 74 6.89 4.68 -1.99
N PHE A 75 7.42 4.37 -3.18
CA PHE A 75 7.77 2.99 -3.50
C PHE A 75 8.88 2.47 -2.58
N ASN A 76 9.93 3.25 -2.35
CA ASN A 76 11.03 2.89 -1.46
C ASN A 76 10.54 2.67 -0.01
N LYS A 77 9.65 3.54 0.48
CA LYS A 77 8.99 3.36 1.79
C LYS A 77 8.23 2.04 1.84
N LEU A 78 7.49 1.67 0.78
CA LEU A 78 6.70 0.44 0.76
C LEU A 78 7.57 -0.80 0.60
N LEU A 79 8.66 -0.68 -0.15
CA LEU A 79 9.67 -1.72 -0.32
C LEU A 79 10.37 -2.03 1.02
N GLN A 80 10.72 -1.00 1.79
CA GLN A 80 11.28 -1.17 3.14
C GLN A 80 10.31 -1.88 4.07
N ARG A 81 9.02 -1.49 4.07
CA ARG A 81 7.97 -2.23 4.78
C ARG A 81 7.94 -3.70 4.34
N ASN A 82 8.02 -3.96 3.05
CA ASN A 82 7.87 -5.29 2.48
C ASN A 82 9.12 -6.17 2.55
N ALA A 83 10.25 -5.66 3.04
CA ALA A 83 11.49 -6.42 3.12
C ALA A 83 11.28 -7.75 3.87
N SER A 84 11.91 -8.83 3.41
CA SER A 84 11.72 -10.18 3.98
C SER A 84 12.18 -10.28 5.44
N ASN A 85 13.07 -9.38 5.86
CA ASN A 85 13.55 -9.22 7.24
C ASN A 85 12.94 -8.00 7.95
N GLY A 86 11.91 -7.37 7.38
CA GLY A 86 11.27 -6.19 7.95
C GLY A 86 10.22 -6.52 9.00
N ASP A 87 10.04 -5.63 9.97
CA ASP A 87 9.13 -5.81 11.11
C ASP A 87 7.68 -6.09 10.70
N PHE A 88 7.26 -5.57 9.54
CA PHE A 88 5.89 -5.75 9.03
C PHE A 88 5.52 -7.20 8.77
N ILE A 89 6.39 -8.00 8.15
CA ILE A 89 6.06 -9.41 7.90
C ILE A 89 6.35 -10.27 9.12
N LEU A 90 7.41 -9.95 9.86
CA LEU A 90 7.80 -10.67 11.08
C LEU A 90 6.76 -10.55 12.20
N SER A 91 6.06 -9.41 12.27
CA SER A 91 5.03 -9.15 13.27
C SER A 91 3.61 -9.42 12.76
N TYR A 92 3.42 -9.86 11.50
CA TYR A 92 2.10 -10.11 10.95
C TYR A 92 1.49 -11.37 11.61
N PRO A 93 0.26 -11.31 12.17
CA PRO A 93 -0.31 -12.41 12.96
C PRO A 93 -0.41 -13.76 12.24
N GLU A 94 -0.47 -13.73 10.91
CA GLU A 94 -0.55 -14.91 10.04
C GLU A 94 0.56 -14.83 8.97
N GLN A 95 1.70 -15.48 9.21
CA GLN A 95 2.78 -15.49 8.22
C GLN A 95 2.25 -15.93 6.86
N ILE A 96 2.46 -15.11 5.83
CA ILE A 96 1.97 -15.41 4.49
C ILE A 96 3.02 -16.26 3.77
N PRO A 97 2.65 -17.44 3.24
CA PRO A 97 3.58 -18.29 2.51
C PRO A 97 4.15 -17.55 1.29
N ASN A 98 5.40 -17.89 0.95
CA ASN A 98 6.10 -17.37 -0.23
C ASN A 98 6.16 -15.82 -0.26
N TRP A 99 6.36 -15.19 0.91
CA TRP A 99 6.37 -13.73 1.02
C TRP A 99 7.41 -13.10 0.08
N THR A 100 8.62 -13.65 0.03
CA THR A 100 9.70 -13.18 -0.85
C THR A 100 9.26 -13.16 -2.32
N GLU A 101 8.71 -14.26 -2.82
CA GLU A 101 8.25 -14.39 -4.21
C GLU A 101 7.09 -13.43 -4.52
N ARG A 102 6.21 -13.17 -3.52
CA ARG A 102 5.12 -12.19 -3.65
C ARG A 102 5.67 -10.78 -3.77
N VAL A 103 6.66 -10.41 -2.95
CA VAL A 103 7.32 -9.10 -3.01
C VAL A 103 8.09 -8.94 -4.31
N GLU A 104 8.82 -9.95 -4.78
CA GLU A 104 9.50 -9.93 -6.08
C GLU A 104 8.52 -9.70 -7.23
N ARG A 105 7.37 -10.37 -7.22
CA ARG A 105 6.31 -10.17 -8.22
C ARG A 105 5.74 -8.75 -8.15
N TRP A 106 5.52 -8.23 -6.94
CA TRP A 106 5.07 -6.85 -6.74
C TRP A 106 6.07 -5.82 -7.27
N VAL A 107 7.37 -6.01 -7.04
CA VAL A 107 8.44 -5.17 -7.60
C VAL A 107 8.43 -5.21 -9.13
N LYS A 108 8.33 -6.41 -9.73
CA LYS A 108 8.21 -6.56 -11.19
C LYS A 108 6.99 -5.82 -11.74
N ASN A 109 5.84 -5.95 -11.08
CA ASN A 109 4.62 -5.23 -11.45
C ASN A 109 4.79 -3.71 -11.33
N TYR A 110 5.52 -3.21 -10.34
CA TYR A 110 5.79 -1.77 -10.20
C TYR A 110 6.58 -1.24 -11.39
N HIS A 111 7.64 -1.93 -11.80
CA HIS A 111 8.45 -1.55 -12.96
C HIS A 111 7.62 -1.55 -14.24
N GLN A 112 6.85 -2.61 -14.50
CA GLN A 112 5.97 -2.66 -15.67
C GLN A 112 4.87 -1.57 -15.64
N ALA A 113 4.30 -1.28 -14.46
CA ALA A 113 3.33 -0.20 -14.31
C ALA A 113 3.95 1.18 -14.54
N SER A 114 5.22 1.36 -14.18
CA SER A 114 5.94 2.64 -14.39
C SER A 114 6.16 2.97 -15.86
N GLU A 115 6.13 1.97 -16.74
CA GLU A 115 6.22 2.11 -18.19
C GLU A 115 4.86 2.43 -18.84
N GLN A 116 3.75 2.06 -18.19
CA GLN A 116 2.40 2.10 -18.79
C GLN A 116 1.48 3.16 -18.17
N LEU A 117 1.76 3.60 -16.95
CA LEU A 117 0.92 4.54 -16.21
C LEU A 117 1.60 5.89 -16.04
N SER A 118 0.80 6.92 -15.79
CA SER A 118 1.31 8.21 -15.32
C SER A 118 2.00 8.03 -13.97
N THR A 119 3.27 8.43 -13.89
CA THR A 119 4.12 8.31 -12.70
C THR A 119 4.34 9.65 -12.00
N GLY A 120 4.99 9.61 -10.83
CA GLY A 120 5.42 10.83 -10.13
C GLY A 120 4.32 11.52 -9.32
N TRP A 121 3.19 10.85 -9.08
CA TRP A 121 2.14 11.41 -8.24
C TRP A 121 2.60 11.56 -6.77
N GLY A 122 2.25 12.70 -6.16
CA GLY A 122 2.36 12.92 -4.72
C GLY A 122 1.18 13.77 -4.23
N PRO A 123 0.85 13.68 -2.94
CA PRO A 123 -0.24 14.42 -2.30
C PRO A 123 0.07 15.91 -2.13
#